data_AF-A0A387G0F1-F1
#
_entry.id   AF-A0A387G0F1-F1
#
_cell.length_a   1.000
_cell.length_b   1.000
_cell.length_c   1.000
_cell.angle_alpha   90.00
_cell.angle_beta   90.00
_cell.angle_gamma   90.00
#
_symmetry.space_group_name_H-M   'P 1'
#
loop_
_entity.id
_entity.type
_entity.pdbx_description
1 polymer ?
#
loop_
_entity_poly.entity_id
_entity_poly.type
_entity_poly.pdbx_seq_one_letter_code
_entity_poly.pdbx_strand_id
1 'polypeptide(L)' 'MTPIRPTTIKISAPQHAANDPYRVVEREEVLTGAFREFVLTAVAAGWKESEVALTLADIADEYVMALARRVAAN' A
#
# COMPACT_ATOMS: atom_id res chain seq x y z
N MET A 1 -10.65 10.46 26.17
CA MET A 1 -9.98 10.28 24.87
C MET A 1 -9.14 9.03 24.95
N THR A 2 -9.49 7.98 24.23
CA THR A 2 -8.69 6.74 24.17
C THR A 2 -7.52 6.98 23.21
N PRO A 3 -6.26 6.70 23.60
CA PRO A 3 -5.14 6.83 22.69
C PRO A 3 -5.29 5.80 21.56
N ILE A 4 -5.08 6.26 20.33
CA ILE A 4 -5.14 5.42 19.13
C ILE A 4 -3.90 4.56 19.16
N ARG A 5 -4.08 3.24 19.34
CA ARG A 5 -2.96 2.30 19.34
C ARG A 5 -2.43 2.19 17.90
N PRO A 6 -1.11 2.20 17.69
CA PRO A 6 -0.55 1.97 16.37
C PRO A 6 -0.93 0.56 15.90
N THR A 7 -1.78 0.49 14.88
CA THR A 7 -2.09 -0.76 14.18
C THR A 7 -0.93 -1.10 13.26
N THR A 8 -0.39 -2.32 13.38
CA THR A 8 0.61 -2.82 12.43
C THR A 8 -0.13 -3.45 11.24
N ILE A 9 -0.07 -2.80 10.08
CA ILE A 9 -0.61 -3.34 8.83
C ILE A 9 0.19 -4.60 8.46
N LYS A 10 -0.50 -5.71 8.19
CA LYS A 10 0.14 -6.99 7.87
C LYS A 10 0.08 -7.27 6.37
N ILE A 11 1.24 -7.36 5.74
CA ILE A 11 1.40 -7.80 4.35
C ILE A 11 2.01 -9.21 4.38
N SER A 12 1.31 -10.20 3.84
CA SER A 12 1.82 -11.57 3.76
C SER A 12 2.91 -11.71 2.70
N ALA A 13 3.86 -12.62 2.95
CA ALA A 13 4.83 -13.00 1.93
C ALA A 13 4.12 -13.68 0.75
N PRO A 14 4.61 -13.50 -0.50
CA PRO A 14 4.08 -14.20 -1.65
C PRO A 14 4.15 -15.72 -1.47
N GLN A 15 3.05 -16.40 -1.74
CA GLN A 15 2.88 -17.84 -1.71
C GLN A 15 3.21 -18.46 -3.06
N HIS A 16 2.91 -17.77 -4.16
CA HIS A 16 3.20 -18.22 -5.53
C HIS A 16 4.58 -17.77 -6.00
N ALA A 17 5.27 -18.60 -6.80
CA ALA A 17 6.58 -18.28 -7.37
C ALA A 17 6.53 -17.11 -8.37
N ALA A 18 7.67 -16.47 -8.64
CA ALA A 18 7.74 -15.25 -9.47
C ALA A 18 7.18 -15.41 -10.90
N ASN A 19 7.24 -16.63 -11.46
CA ASN A 19 6.75 -16.97 -12.80
C ASN A 19 5.34 -17.56 -12.81
N ASP A 20 4.69 -17.68 -11.65
CA ASP A 20 3.35 -18.23 -11.52
C ASP A 20 2.30 -17.15 -11.87
N PRO A 21 1.36 -17.40 -12.80
CA PRO A 21 0.32 -16.44 -13.15
C PRO A 21 -0.59 -16.05 -11.97
N TYR A 22 -0.80 -16.94 -11.00
CA TYR A 22 -1.63 -16.65 -9.82
C TYR A 22 -0.97 -15.64 -8.88
N ARG A 23 0.35 -15.42 -8.98
CA ARG A 23 1.05 -14.41 -8.19
C ARG A 23 0.53 -12.99 -8.43
N VAL A 24 0.00 -12.71 -9.62
CA VAL A 24 -0.58 -11.39 -9.94
C VAL A 24 -1.84 -11.15 -9.11
N VAL A 25 -2.74 -12.14 -9.06
CA VAL A 25 -3.99 -12.10 -8.30
C VAL A 25 -3.68 -12.01 -6.81
N GLU A 26 -2.78 -12.86 -6.31
CA GLU A 26 -2.36 -12.84 -4.90
C GLU A 26 -1.82 -11.45 -4.49
N ARG A 27 -0.96 -10.86 -5.31
CA ARG A 27 -0.40 -9.53 -5.04
C ARG A 27 -1.51 -8.48 -4.96
N GLU A 28 -2.49 -8.53 -5.85
CA GLU A 28 -3.61 -7.59 -5.85
C GLU A 28 -4.45 -7.70 -4.58
N GLU A 29 -4.80 -8.92 -4.17
CA GLU A 29 -5.58 -9.18 -2.96
C GLU A 29 -4.87 -8.70 -1.70
N VAL A 30 -3.59 -9.05 -1.53
CA VAL A 30 -2.78 -8.67 -0.36
C VAL A 30 -2.62 -7.15 -0.28
N LEU A 31 -2.30 -6.49 -1.40
CA LEU A 31 -2.10 -5.04 -1.41
C LEU A 31 -3.41 -4.26 -1.23
N THR A 32 -4.52 -4.75 -1.77
CA THR A 32 -5.85 -4.14 -1.58
C THR A 32 -6.27 -4.20 -0.11
N GLY A 33 -6.05 -5.35 0.55
CA GLY A 33 -6.30 -5.50 1.98
C GLY A 33 -5.49 -4.54 2.83
N ALA A 34 -4.18 -4.46 2.57
CA ALA A 34 -3.27 -3.57 3.29
C ALA A 34 -3.59 -2.09 3.06
N PHE A 35 -3.93 -1.69 1.83
CA PHE A 35 -4.33 -0.32 1.51
C PHE A 35 -5.61 0.09 2.27
N ARG A 36 -6.61 -0.80 2.31
CA ARG A 36 -7.85 -0.53 3.06
C ARG A 36 -7.58 -0.35 4.55
N GLU A 37 -6.76 -1.21 5.14
CA GLU A 37 -6.38 -1.11 6.56
C GLU A 37 -5.61 0.19 6.85
N PHE A 38 -4.73 0.61 5.94
CA PHE A 38 -4.04 1.90 6.02
C PHE A 38 -5.02 3.06 6.07
N VAL A 39 -5.93 3.15 5.10
CA VAL A 39 -6.90 4.24 5.01
C VAL A 39 -7.79 4.29 6.25
N LEU A 40 -8.29 3.14 6.71
CA LEU A 40 -9.10 3.06 7.94
C LEU A 40 -8.31 3.50 9.17
N THR A 41 -7.03 3.13 9.28
CA THR A 41 -6.17 3.55 10.40
C THR A 41 -5.91 5.06 10.38
N ALA A 42 -5.68 5.64 9.19
CA ALA A 42 -5.50 7.07 9.03
C ALA A 42 -6.80 7.84 9.37
N VAL A 43 -7.96 7.34 8.92
CA VAL A 43 -9.26 7.94 9.24
C VAL A 43 -9.55 7.85 10.74
N ALA A 44 -9.26 6.70 11.37
CA ALA A 44 -9.39 6.56 12.81
C ALA A 44 -8.50 7.56 13.57
N ALA A 45 -7.33 7.91 13.01
CA ALA A 45 -6.43 8.94 13.54
C ALA A 45 -6.93 10.39 13.37
N GLY A 46 -8.06 10.60 12.70
CA GLY A 46 -8.70 11.90 12.54
C GLY A 46 -8.47 12.55 11.18
N TRP A 47 -7.78 11.88 10.26
CA TRP A 47 -7.62 12.36 8.88
C TRP A 47 -8.90 12.11 8.08
N LYS A 48 -9.17 12.95 7.09
CA LYS A 48 -10.23 12.74 6.11
C LYS A 48 -9.81 11.64 5.12
N GLU A 49 -10.75 10.83 4.70
CA GLU A 49 -10.46 9.77 3.73
C GLU A 49 -9.93 10.33 2.39
N SER A 50 -10.51 11.44 1.92
CA SER A 50 -10.13 12.04 0.64
C SER A 50 -8.71 12.62 0.63
N GLU A 51 -8.25 13.26 1.71
CA GLU A 51 -6.88 13.80 1.77
C GLU A 51 -5.86 12.66 1.84
N VAL A 52 -6.17 11.57 2.55
CA VAL A 52 -5.34 10.37 2.61
C VAL A 52 -5.24 9.74 1.23
N ALA A 53 -6.36 9.53 0.54
CA ALA A 53 -6.38 8.91 -0.78
C ALA A 53 -5.60 9.73 -1.82
N LEU A 54 -5.79 11.05 -1.85
CA LEU A 54 -5.06 11.93 -2.77
C LEU A 54 -3.55 11.92 -2.47
N THR A 55 -3.17 12.05 -1.21
CA THR A 55 -1.75 12.03 -0.80
C THR A 55 -1.09 10.69 -1.14
N LEU A 56 -1.80 9.57 -0.96
CA LEU A 56 -1.27 8.24 -1.34
C LEU A 56 -1.07 8.11 -2.85
N ALA A 57 -1.95 8.71 -3.66
CA ALA A 57 -1.77 8.72 -5.11
C ALA A 57 -0.51 9.50 -5.52
N ASP A 58 -0.27 10.66 -4.91
CA ASP A 58 0.93 11.47 -5.15
C ASP A 58 2.21 10.71 -4.76
N ILE A 59 2.22 10.07 -3.58
CA ILE A 59 3.34 9.24 -3.11
C ILE A 59 3.60 8.07 -4.07
N ALA A 60 2.54 7.41 -4.54
CA ALA A 60 2.66 6.28 -5.46
C ALA A 60 3.25 6.72 -6.82
N ASP A 61 2.79 7.85 -7.36
CA ASP A 61 3.32 8.41 -8.60
C ASP A 61 4.81 8.74 -8.47
N GLU A 62 5.21 9.44 -7.40
CA GLU A 62 6.62 9.77 -7.15
C GLU A 62 7.49 8.51 -7.05
N TYR A 63 7.01 7.49 -6.32
CA TYR A 63 7.71 6.21 -6.18
C TYR A 63 7.88 5.50 -7.53
N VAL A 64 6.84 5.45 -8.36
CA VAL A 64 6.89 4.84 -9.69
C VAL A 64 7.89 5.58 -10.58
N MET A 65 7.87 6.91 -10.58
CA MET A 65 8.82 7.72 -11.34
C MET A 65 10.26 7.50 -10.88
N ALA A 66 10.50 7.39 -9.57
CA ALA A 66 11.81 7.08 -9.01
C ALA A 66 12.29 5.66 -9.38
N LEU A 67 11.40 4.67 -9.32
CA LEU A 67 11.67 3.30 -9.73
C LEU A 67 12.05 3.23 -11.21
N ALA A 68 11.30 3.91 -12.08
CA ALA A 68 11.56 3.95 -13.52
C ALA A 68 12.96 4.50 -13.84
N ARG A 69 13.36 5.61 -13.19
CA ARG A 69 14.71 6.16 -13.33
C ARG A 69 15.80 5.17 -12.94
N ARG A 70 15.59 4.44 -11.84
CA ARG A 70 16.56 3.46 -11.34
C ARG A 70 16.68 2.22 -12.24
N VAL A 71 15.57 1.78 -12.82
CA VAL A 71 15.57 0.68 -13.79
C VAL A 71 16.25 1.10 -15.10
N ALA A 72 16.04 2.33 -15.57
CA ALA A 72 16.68 2.83 -16.80
C ALA A 72 18.19 3.09 -16.66
N ALA A 73 18.69 3.30 -15.44
CA ALA A 73 20.10 3.51 -15.16
C ALA A 73 20.91 2.21 -15.01
N ASN A 74 20.23 1.06 -14.92
CA ASN A 74 20.81 -0.28 -14.81
C ASN A 74 20.75 -1.01 -16.15
#